data_AF-A0A9N8YPL2-F1
#
_entry.id   AF-A0A9N8YPL2-F1
#
_cell.length_a   1.000
_cell.length_b   1.000
_cell.length_c   1.000
_cell.angle_alpha   90.00
_cell.angle_beta   90.00
_cell.angle_gamma   90.00
#
_symmetry.space_group_name_H-M   'P 1'
#
loop_
_entity.id
_entity.type
_entity.pdbx_description
1 polymer ?
#
loop_
_entity_poly.entity_id
_entity_poly.type
_entity_poly.pdbx_seq_one_letter_code
_entity_poly.pdbx_strand_id
1 'polypeptide(L)'
;MAESNVKKFASNQVFGRYQKLSLVSVLSQMPDFHWCSNPGCGSGQIHYEGQAAPIMTCQSCFQKSCVIHSLAIRNNSSHCPQCENLARAFEQAHEQVHDFVTKVLIEQGHDAPQTDEDKMIFESHFDAMIREIAYSIAEGGDGSAALSAARNDQEQIQKKRREEQMKKLEEETKAFISSMSKKCPKCNVNIEKNGGCDHMTCRARGCGYEFCWKCRGDWKTHRRCS
;
A
#
# COMPACT_ATOMS: atom_id res chain seq x y z
N MET A 1 -25.90 -23.99 -19.28
CA MET A 1 -26.76 -25.09 -19.81
C MET A 1 -26.83 -26.16 -18.73
N ALA A 2 -28.02 -26.64 -18.35
CA ALA A 2 -28.16 -27.61 -17.28
C ALA A 2 -27.55 -28.98 -17.65
N GLU A 3 -26.85 -29.63 -16.72
CA GLU A 3 -26.27 -30.99 -16.84
C GLU A 3 -27.29 -32.02 -17.36
N SER A 4 -28.56 -31.84 -17.02
CA SER A 4 -29.69 -32.66 -17.46
C SER A 4 -29.94 -32.64 -18.98
N ASN A 5 -29.47 -31.63 -19.69
CA ASN A 5 -29.58 -31.57 -21.15
C ASN A 5 -28.46 -32.37 -21.83
N VAL A 6 -27.24 -32.37 -21.28
CA VAL A 6 -26.11 -33.08 -21.89
C VAL A 6 -26.33 -34.60 -21.86
N LYS A 7 -26.87 -35.14 -20.76
CA LYS A 7 -27.18 -36.58 -20.63
C LYS A 7 -28.23 -37.07 -21.63
N LYS A 8 -29.14 -36.20 -22.06
CA LYS A 8 -30.23 -36.54 -23.00
C LYS A 8 -29.77 -36.64 -24.44
N PHE A 9 -28.70 -35.93 -24.82
CA PHE A 9 -28.27 -35.81 -26.22
C PHE A 9 -26.87 -36.39 -26.48
N ALA A 10 -26.10 -36.71 -25.45
CA ALA A 10 -24.76 -37.29 -25.58
C ALA A 10 -24.78 -38.82 -25.45
N SER A 11 -23.89 -39.50 -26.17
CA SER A 11 -23.59 -40.92 -25.92
C SER A 11 -22.97 -41.10 -24.52
N ASN A 12 -23.07 -42.31 -23.95
CA ASN A 12 -22.48 -42.60 -22.63
C ASN A 12 -20.98 -42.25 -22.55
N GLN A 13 -20.23 -42.46 -23.64
CA GLN A 13 -18.81 -42.11 -23.72
C GLN A 13 -18.59 -40.58 -23.69
N VAL A 14 -19.41 -39.83 -24.43
CA VAL A 14 -19.34 -38.36 -24.48
C VAL A 14 -19.81 -37.75 -23.16
N PHE A 15 -20.87 -38.30 -22.57
CA PHE A 15 -21.37 -37.88 -21.26
C PHE A 15 -20.34 -38.13 -20.15
N GLY A 16 -19.68 -39.29 -20.14
CA GLY A 16 -18.59 -39.57 -19.20
C GLY A 16 -17.40 -38.61 -19.35
N ARG A 17 -17.05 -38.24 -20.59
CA ARG A 17 -16.02 -37.20 -20.84
C ARG A 17 -16.47 -35.82 -20.34
N TYR A 18 -17.74 -35.45 -20.56
CA TYR A 18 -18.31 -34.20 -20.06
C TYR A 18 -18.25 -34.13 -18.53
N GLN A 19 -18.67 -35.18 -17.83
CA GLN A 19 -18.61 -35.21 -16.35
C GLN A 19 -17.17 -35.04 -15.84
N LYS A 20 -16.21 -35.74 -16.46
CA LYS A 20 -14.79 -35.59 -16.10
C LYS A 20 -14.28 -34.16 -16.35
N LEU A 21 -14.58 -33.57 -17.50
CA LEU A 21 -14.14 -32.21 -17.83
C LEU A 21 -14.83 -31.14 -16.98
N SER A 22 -16.10 -31.34 -16.63
CA SER A 22 -16.86 -30.48 -15.72
C SER A 22 -16.25 -30.52 -14.32
N LEU A 23 -15.92 -31.72 -13.81
CA LEU A 23 -15.24 -31.87 -12.52
C LEU A 23 -13.85 -31.22 -12.55
N VAL A 24 -13.07 -31.47 -13.60
CA VAL A 24 -11.75 -30.85 -13.78
C VAL A 24 -11.87 -29.33 -13.80
N SER A 25 -12.84 -28.79 -14.52
CA SER A 25 -13.07 -27.35 -14.60
C SER A 25 -13.44 -26.72 -13.26
N VAL A 26 -14.23 -27.39 -12.42
CA VAL A 26 -14.59 -26.89 -11.09
C VAL A 26 -13.39 -27.00 -10.13
N LEU A 27 -12.70 -28.13 -10.12
CA LEU A 27 -11.56 -28.34 -9.22
C LEU A 27 -10.38 -27.42 -9.56
N SER A 28 -10.11 -27.18 -10.85
CA SER A 28 -9.06 -26.25 -11.29
C SER A 28 -9.34 -24.77 -10.98
N GLN A 29 -10.55 -24.42 -10.53
CA GLN A 29 -10.84 -23.06 -10.04
C GLN A 29 -10.45 -22.87 -8.57
N MET A 30 -10.17 -23.94 -7.83
CA MET A 30 -9.72 -23.85 -6.45
C MET A 30 -8.22 -23.55 -6.44
N PRO A 31 -7.78 -22.42 -5.83
CA PRO A 31 -6.37 -22.01 -5.87
C PRO A 31 -5.40 -23.06 -5.34
N ASP A 32 -5.83 -23.79 -4.30
CA ASP A 32 -5.00 -24.78 -3.61
C ASP A 32 -5.07 -26.16 -4.25
N PHE A 33 -5.91 -26.37 -5.27
CA PHE A 33 -6.05 -27.68 -5.92
C PHE A 33 -5.11 -27.81 -7.12
N HIS A 34 -4.38 -28.92 -7.16
CA HIS A 34 -3.46 -29.19 -8.25
C HIS A 34 -3.58 -30.62 -8.77
N TRP A 35 -3.44 -30.76 -10.08
CA TRP A 35 -3.35 -32.03 -10.77
C TRP A 35 -1.92 -32.59 -10.70
N CYS A 36 -1.79 -33.90 -10.56
CA CYS A 36 -0.50 -34.56 -10.64
C CYS A 36 0.13 -34.38 -12.03
N SER A 37 1.38 -33.94 -12.09
CA SER A 37 2.11 -33.76 -13.35
C SER A 37 2.62 -35.07 -13.97
N ASN A 38 2.45 -36.22 -13.31
CA ASN A 38 2.79 -37.51 -13.90
C ASN A 38 1.75 -37.86 -14.99
N PRO A 39 2.13 -38.03 -16.28
CA PRO A 39 1.18 -38.35 -17.34
C PRO A 39 0.42 -39.67 -17.13
N GLY A 40 0.99 -40.60 -16.35
CA GLY A 40 0.33 -41.85 -15.96
C GLY A 40 -0.63 -41.72 -14.78
N CYS A 41 -0.70 -40.56 -14.13
CA CYS A 41 -1.50 -40.31 -12.94
C CYS A 41 -2.56 -39.24 -13.21
N GLY A 42 -3.84 -39.59 -13.08
CA GLY A 42 -4.96 -38.66 -13.24
C GLY A 42 -5.44 -38.02 -11.94
N SER A 43 -4.75 -38.28 -10.81
CA SER A 43 -5.14 -37.83 -9.48
C SER A 43 -4.84 -36.35 -9.28
N GLY A 44 -5.66 -35.67 -8.47
CA GLY A 44 -5.41 -34.31 -8.01
C GLY A 44 -5.66 -34.19 -6.51
N GLN A 45 -5.05 -33.20 -5.88
CA GLN A 45 -5.09 -32.99 -4.43
C GLN A 45 -4.95 -31.52 -4.06
N ILE A 46 -5.32 -31.19 -2.82
CA ILE A 46 -5.18 -29.85 -2.25
C ILE A 46 -3.79 -29.70 -1.59
N HIS A 47 -3.15 -28.55 -1.77
CA HIS A 47 -1.85 -28.20 -1.19
C HIS A 47 -1.82 -26.75 -0.73
N TYR A 48 -2.06 -26.55 0.57
CA TYR A 48 -2.24 -25.22 1.17
C TYR A 48 -0.94 -24.40 1.28
N GLU A 49 0.23 -25.04 1.22
CA GLU A 49 1.51 -24.34 1.43
C GLU A 49 1.92 -23.48 0.21
N GLY A 50 1.28 -23.69 -0.95
CA GLY A 50 1.37 -22.81 -2.12
C GLY A 50 2.80 -22.47 -2.53
N GLN A 51 3.11 -21.17 -2.57
CA GLN A 51 4.43 -20.66 -2.98
C GLN A 51 5.51 -20.86 -1.92
N ALA A 52 5.16 -20.94 -0.63
CA ALA A 52 6.12 -21.08 0.46
C ALA A 52 6.77 -22.47 0.49
N ALA A 53 6.01 -23.50 0.10
CA ALA A 53 6.54 -24.85 -0.13
C ALA A 53 6.00 -25.39 -1.46
N PRO A 54 6.64 -25.06 -2.59
CA PRO A 54 6.06 -25.29 -3.91
C PRO A 54 6.11 -26.74 -4.38
N ILE A 55 6.71 -27.65 -3.61
CA ILE A 55 6.88 -29.05 -4.00
C ILE A 55 5.82 -29.91 -3.34
N MET A 56 4.86 -30.36 -4.15
CA MET A 56 3.84 -31.31 -3.73
C MET A 56 4.28 -32.74 -4.03
N THR A 57 4.00 -33.64 -3.09
CA THR A 57 4.08 -35.09 -3.33
C THR A 57 2.68 -35.64 -3.60
N CYS A 58 2.49 -36.27 -4.76
CA CYS A 58 1.21 -36.89 -5.12
C CYS A 58 0.86 -38.05 -4.15
N GLN A 59 -0.30 -38.02 -3.52
CA GLN A 59 -0.72 -39.07 -2.58
C GLN A 59 -1.07 -40.39 -3.28
N SER A 60 -1.34 -40.37 -4.58
CA SER A 60 -1.73 -41.55 -5.36
C SER A 60 -0.56 -42.30 -5.98
N CYS A 61 0.46 -41.59 -6.45
CA CYS A 61 1.59 -42.19 -7.16
C CYS A 61 2.97 -41.79 -6.62
N PHE A 62 3.01 -40.95 -5.57
CA PHE A 62 4.22 -40.44 -4.92
C PHE A 62 5.16 -39.59 -5.81
N GLN A 63 4.76 -39.30 -7.05
CA GLN A 63 5.51 -38.38 -7.91
C GLN A 63 5.50 -36.96 -7.31
N LYS A 64 6.70 -36.40 -7.14
CA LYS A 64 6.88 -34.99 -6.75
C LYS A 64 6.65 -34.07 -7.95
N SER A 65 5.95 -32.97 -7.74
CA SER A 65 5.69 -31.94 -8.75
C SER A 65 5.76 -30.54 -8.14
N CYS A 66 6.22 -29.57 -8.91
CA CYS A 66 6.15 -28.16 -8.52
C CYS A 66 4.76 -27.61 -8.83
N VAL A 67 4.06 -27.03 -7.85
CA VAL A 67 2.70 -26.51 -8.02
C VAL A 67 2.65 -25.18 -8.77
N ILE A 68 3.74 -24.40 -8.70
CA ILE A 68 3.87 -23.11 -9.41
C ILE A 68 4.05 -23.34 -10.91
N HIS A 69 4.98 -24.24 -11.28
CA HIS A 69 5.37 -24.48 -12.66
C HIS A 69 4.70 -25.71 -13.29
N SER A 70 3.86 -26.42 -12.53
CA SER A 70 3.20 -27.68 -12.94
C SER A 70 4.17 -28.72 -13.51
N LEU A 71 5.41 -28.74 -13.02
CA LEU A 71 6.51 -29.54 -13.53
C LEU A 71 6.76 -30.77 -12.66
N ALA A 72 6.91 -31.95 -13.27
CA ALA A 72 7.35 -33.15 -12.57
C ALA A 72 8.81 -33.01 -12.11
N ILE A 73 9.06 -33.25 -10.82
CA ILE A 73 10.40 -33.21 -10.22
C ILE A 73 11.09 -34.57 -10.39
N ARG A 74 12.24 -34.57 -11.06
CA ARG A 74 13.03 -35.78 -11.32
C ARG A 74 13.99 -36.07 -10.15
N ASN A 75 14.42 -37.32 -10.03
CA ASN A 75 15.48 -37.78 -9.11
C ASN A 75 15.21 -37.54 -7.62
N ASN A 76 13.95 -37.60 -7.18
CA ASN A 76 13.57 -37.38 -5.78
C ASN A 76 13.99 -36.02 -5.18
N SER A 77 14.40 -35.05 -6.01
CA SER A 77 14.77 -33.71 -5.56
C SER A 77 13.66 -33.09 -4.69
N SER A 78 14.07 -32.35 -3.67
CA SER A 78 13.19 -31.53 -2.82
C SER A 78 12.99 -30.13 -3.39
N HIS A 79 13.53 -29.83 -4.58
CA HIS A 79 13.55 -28.49 -5.13
C HIS A 79 13.14 -28.45 -6.60
N CYS A 80 12.64 -27.29 -7.02
CA CYS A 80 12.31 -26.99 -8.40
C CYS A 80 13.43 -26.14 -9.02
N PRO A 81 14.09 -26.56 -10.12
CA PRO A 81 15.16 -25.79 -10.75
C PRO A 81 14.74 -24.38 -11.19
N GLN A 82 13.47 -24.21 -11.62
CA GLN A 82 12.95 -22.91 -12.02
C GLN A 82 12.72 -21.99 -10.79
N CYS A 83 12.26 -22.55 -9.67
CA CYS A 83 12.15 -21.79 -8.42
C CYS A 83 13.53 -21.44 -7.82
N GLU A 84 14.50 -22.36 -7.86
CA GLU A 84 15.85 -22.12 -7.34
C GLU A 84 16.58 -21.00 -8.10
N ASN A 85 16.42 -20.94 -9.42
CA ASN A 85 17.02 -19.88 -10.23
C ASN A 85 16.46 -18.51 -9.85
N LEU A 86 15.15 -18.42 -9.59
CA LEU A 86 14.50 -17.18 -9.17
C LEU A 86 14.90 -16.79 -7.73
N ALA A 87 15.00 -17.75 -6.81
CA ALA A 87 15.43 -17.49 -5.44
C ALA A 87 16.88 -16.96 -5.37
N ARG A 88 17.81 -17.54 -6.15
CA ARG A 88 19.19 -17.04 -6.22
C ARG A 88 19.29 -15.68 -6.91
N ALA A 89 18.49 -15.44 -7.95
CA ALA A 89 18.41 -14.13 -8.60
C ALA A 89 17.83 -13.07 -7.64
N PHE A 90 16.87 -13.46 -6.80
CA PHE A 90 16.31 -12.61 -5.75
C PHE A 90 17.36 -12.24 -4.70
N GLU A 91 18.09 -13.21 -4.16
CA GLU A 91 19.16 -12.98 -3.18
C GLU A 91 20.27 -12.07 -3.75
N GLN A 92 20.71 -12.31 -4.98
CA GLN A 92 21.72 -11.47 -5.63
C GLN A 92 21.22 -10.04 -5.91
N ALA A 93 19.96 -9.88 -6.31
CA ALA A 93 19.36 -8.56 -6.51
C ALA A 93 19.15 -7.82 -5.18
N HIS A 94 18.78 -8.54 -4.12
CA HIS A 94 18.63 -8.00 -2.77
C HIS A 94 19.95 -7.44 -2.25
N GLU A 95 21.05 -8.20 -2.39
CA GLU A 95 22.40 -7.75 -2.00
C GLU A 95 22.81 -6.47 -2.75
N GLN A 96 22.59 -6.40 -4.07
CA GLN A 96 22.92 -5.23 -4.88
C GLN A 96 22.08 -3.99 -4.51
N VAL A 97 20.78 -4.17 -4.26
CA VAL A 97 19.90 -3.07 -3.85
C VAL A 97 20.25 -2.58 -2.45
N HIS A 98 20.54 -3.50 -1.53
CA HIS A 98 20.95 -3.17 -0.17
C HIS A 98 22.25 -2.34 -0.15
N ASP A 99 23.26 -2.74 -0.94
CA ASP A 99 24.52 -1.99 -1.06
C ASP A 99 24.30 -0.58 -1.66
N PHE A 100 23.50 -0.49 -2.73
CA PHE A 100 23.18 0.78 -3.36
C PHE A 100 22.45 1.75 -2.42
N VAL A 101 21.41 1.28 -1.73
CA VAL A 101 20.62 2.10 -0.80
C VAL A 101 21.47 2.55 0.39
N THR A 102 22.29 1.67 0.95
CA THR A 102 23.21 1.99 2.04
C THR A 102 24.16 3.11 1.63
N LYS A 103 24.72 3.03 0.41
CA LYS A 103 25.59 4.06 -0.15
C LYS A 103 24.88 5.41 -0.30
N VAL A 104 23.67 5.44 -0.84
CA VAL A 104 22.89 6.68 -1.03
C VAL A 104 22.58 7.35 0.31
N LEU A 105 22.25 6.58 1.35
CA LEU A 105 21.97 7.13 2.67
C LEU A 105 23.20 7.76 3.32
N ILE A 106 24.37 7.13 3.17
CA ILE A 106 25.64 7.69 3.63
C ILE A 106 25.97 9.00 2.88
N GLU A 107 25.78 9.04 1.55
CA GLU A 107 25.99 10.25 0.74
C GLU A 107 25.07 11.42 1.15
N GLN A 108 23.87 11.11 1.64
CA GLN A 108 22.91 12.09 2.17
C GLN A 108 23.20 12.51 3.62
N GLY A 109 24.26 11.97 4.24
CA GLY A 109 24.67 12.30 5.60
C GLY A 109 23.89 11.57 6.69
N HIS A 110 23.20 10.48 6.35
CA HIS A 110 22.60 9.57 7.34
C HIS A 110 23.64 8.56 7.82
N ASP A 111 23.62 8.24 9.11
CA ASP A 111 24.50 7.23 9.68
C ASP A 111 24.13 5.83 9.17
N ALA A 112 25.15 5.03 8.84
CA ALA A 112 24.96 3.62 8.51
C ALA A 112 24.41 2.85 9.73
N PRO A 113 23.52 1.85 9.54
CA PRO A 113 22.99 1.02 10.62
C PRO A 113 24.13 0.48 11.50
N GLN A 114 24.13 0.81 12.80
CA GLN A 114 25.22 0.46 13.73
C GLN A 114 24.92 -0.85 14.47
N THR A 115 23.64 -1.13 14.74
CA THR A 115 23.21 -2.31 15.51
C THR A 115 22.51 -3.35 14.64
N ASP A 116 22.40 -4.58 15.14
CA ASP A 116 21.67 -5.63 14.44
C ASP A 116 20.15 -5.37 14.40
N GLU A 117 19.61 -4.63 15.38
CA GLU A 117 18.23 -4.13 15.34
C GLU A 117 18.05 -3.08 14.22
N ASP A 118 19.00 -2.16 14.06
CA ASP A 118 18.96 -1.16 12.99
C ASP A 118 19.03 -1.82 11.61
N LYS A 119 19.84 -2.88 11.45
CA LYS A 119 19.93 -3.68 10.21
C LYS A 119 18.62 -4.38 9.90
N MET A 120 17.97 -5.00 10.89
CA MET A 120 16.65 -5.63 10.68
C MET A 120 15.56 -4.62 10.31
N ILE A 121 15.54 -3.44 10.94
CA ILE A 121 14.57 -2.37 10.63
C ILE A 121 14.84 -1.82 9.22
N PHE A 122 16.11 -1.70 8.84
CA PHE A 122 16.54 -1.30 7.52
C PHE A 122 16.10 -2.31 6.45
N GLU A 123 16.47 -3.58 6.61
CA GLU A 123 16.09 -4.67 5.70
C GLU A 123 14.57 -4.80 5.56
N SER A 124 13.82 -4.74 6.66
CA SER A 124 12.35 -4.83 6.62
C SER A 124 11.67 -3.69 5.86
N HIS A 125 12.26 -2.49 5.81
CA HIS A 125 11.74 -1.36 5.03
C HIS A 125 11.91 -1.57 3.53
N PHE A 126 12.99 -2.24 3.11
CA PHE A 126 13.31 -2.46 1.71
C PHE A 126 12.75 -3.77 1.17
N ASP A 127 12.46 -4.75 2.03
CA ASP A 127 11.95 -6.07 1.66
C ASP A 127 10.66 -6.01 0.83
N ALA A 128 9.74 -5.10 1.16
CA ALA A 128 8.52 -4.89 0.37
C ALA A 128 8.83 -4.33 -1.03
N MET A 129 9.80 -3.41 -1.14
CA MET A 129 10.20 -2.80 -2.42
C MET A 129 10.99 -3.78 -3.29
N ILE A 130 11.91 -4.54 -2.69
CA ILE A 130 12.74 -5.54 -3.37
C ILE A 130 11.85 -6.68 -3.90
N ARG A 131 10.84 -7.10 -3.14
CA ARG A 131 9.86 -8.12 -3.57
C ARG A 131 9.09 -7.72 -4.82
N GLU A 132 8.64 -6.47 -4.92
CA GLU A 132 7.92 -5.94 -6.09
C GLU A 132 8.83 -5.81 -7.33
N ILE A 133 10.07 -5.33 -7.14
CA ILE A 133 11.06 -5.23 -8.23
C ILE A 133 11.42 -6.62 -8.75
N ALA A 134 11.67 -7.58 -7.87
CA ALA A 134 12.01 -8.94 -8.27
C ALA A 134 10.87 -9.66 -8.98
N TYR A 135 9.62 -9.46 -8.57
CA TYR A 135 8.45 -10.00 -9.26
C TYR A 135 8.38 -9.44 -10.70
N SER A 136 8.63 -8.15 -10.86
CA SER A 136 8.66 -7.48 -12.18
C SER A 136 9.80 -8.00 -13.09
N ILE A 137 10.96 -8.32 -12.52
CA ILE A 137 12.10 -8.89 -13.26
C ILE A 137 11.84 -10.36 -13.64
N ALA A 138 11.20 -11.13 -12.75
CA ALA A 138 10.86 -12.53 -13.00
C ALA A 138 9.89 -12.74 -14.17
N GLU A 139 9.02 -11.75 -14.43
CA GLU A 139 8.08 -11.75 -15.56
C GLU A 139 8.71 -11.24 -16.88
N GLY A 140 10.03 -10.99 -16.91
CA GLY A 140 10.76 -10.57 -18.11
C GLY A 140 10.80 -9.06 -18.34
N GLY A 141 10.41 -8.25 -17.35
CA GLY A 141 10.60 -6.80 -17.35
C GLY A 141 11.98 -6.38 -16.83
N ASP A 142 12.38 -5.14 -17.11
CA ASP A 142 13.64 -4.57 -16.61
C ASP A 142 13.50 -3.82 -15.27
N GLY A 143 12.34 -3.95 -14.61
CA GLY A 143 12.03 -3.29 -13.34
C GLY A 143 11.87 -1.76 -13.41
N SER A 144 12.08 -1.14 -14.58
CA SER A 144 12.05 0.32 -14.75
C SER A 144 10.65 0.90 -14.53
N ALA A 145 9.61 0.14 -14.91
CA ALA A 145 8.20 0.51 -14.69
C ALA A 145 7.84 0.55 -13.20
N ALA A 146 8.31 -0.44 -12.41
CA ALA A 146 8.08 -0.49 -10.96
C ALA A 146 8.82 0.65 -10.25
N LEU A 147 10.08 0.94 -10.64
CA LEU A 147 10.84 2.07 -10.09
C LEU A 147 10.18 3.43 -10.41
N SER A 148 9.70 3.61 -11.63
CA SER A 148 9.04 4.86 -12.03
C SER A 148 7.68 5.03 -11.34
N ALA A 149 6.91 3.96 -11.14
CA ALA A 149 5.69 3.98 -10.35
C ALA A 149 5.96 4.33 -8.88
N ALA A 150 6.93 3.68 -8.23
CA ALA A 150 7.32 3.98 -6.85
C ALA A 150 7.78 5.44 -6.68
N ARG A 151 8.55 5.98 -7.64
CA ARG A 151 8.95 7.38 -7.65
C ARG A 151 7.75 8.33 -7.76
N ASN A 152 6.82 8.02 -8.66
CA ASN A 152 5.60 8.82 -8.84
C ASN A 152 4.71 8.80 -7.59
N ASP A 153 4.58 7.65 -6.92
CA ASP A 153 3.82 7.53 -5.67
C ASP A 153 4.46 8.36 -4.55
N GLN A 154 5.79 8.31 -4.42
CA GLN A 154 6.52 9.13 -3.46
C GLN A 154 6.33 10.63 -3.73
N GLU A 155 6.38 11.07 -4.99
CA GLU A 155 6.12 12.46 -5.39
C GLU A 155 4.68 12.87 -5.05
N GLN A 156 3.69 12.01 -5.27
CA GLN A 156 2.29 12.28 -4.91
C GLN A 156 2.09 12.37 -3.39
N ILE A 157 2.70 11.47 -2.61
CA ILE A 157 2.66 11.49 -1.15
C ILE A 157 3.28 12.79 -0.62
N GLN A 158 4.42 13.21 -1.16
CA GLN A 158 5.07 14.46 -0.77
C GLN A 158 4.20 15.68 -1.12
N LYS A 159 3.61 15.70 -2.32
CA LYS A 159 2.69 16.77 -2.74
C LYS A 159 1.50 16.89 -1.80
N LYS A 160 0.85 15.77 -1.46
CA LYS A 160 -0.29 15.74 -0.55
C LYS A 160 0.08 16.25 0.85
N ARG A 161 1.23 15.83 1.40
CA ARG A 161 1.72 16.33 2.70
C ARG A 161 1.93 17.85 2.70
N ARG A 162 2.48 18.41 1.61
CA ARG A 162 2.67 19.87 1.45
C ARG A 162 1.33 20.60 1.37
N GLU A 163 0.36 20.07 0.63
CA GLU A 163 -0.99 20.63 0.55
C GLU A 163 -1.69 20.63 1.92
N GLU A 164 -1.59 19.54 2.69
CA GLU A 164 -2.12 19.45 4.05
C GLU A 164 -1.43 20.44 5.02
N GLN A 165 -0.11 20.57 4.94
CA GLN A 165 0.65 21.56 5.73
C GLN A 165 0.24 23.01 5.37
N MET A 166 0.12 23.32 4.08
CA MET A 166 -0.33 24.64 3.63
C MET A 166 -1.75 24.94 4.10
N LYS A 167 -2.67 23.98 4.00
CA LYS A 167 -4.03 24.13 4.49
C LYS A 167 -4.08 24.38 6.00
N LYS A 168 -3.29 23.64 6.78
CA LYS A 168 -3.17 23.86 8.22
C LYS A 168 -2.61 25.25 8.53
N LEU A 169 -1.57 25.68 7.82
CA LEU A 169 -0.98 27.00 7.99
C LEU A 169 -1.97 28.12 7.63
N GLU A 170 -2.78 27.95 6.58
CA GLU A 170 -3.84 28.89 6.21
C GLU A 170 -4.92 28.99 7.30
N GLU A 171 -5.35 27.87 7.87
CA GLU A 171 -6.31 27.83 8.97
C GLU A 171 -5.77 28.52 10.24
N GLU A 172 -4.52 28.23 10.61
CA GLU A 172 -3.82 28.88 11.73
C GLU A 172 -3.63 30.38 11.49
N THR A 173 -3.21 30.78 10.29
CA THR A 173 -3.05 32.18 9.89
C THR A 173 -4.38 32.92 9.92
N LYS A 174 -5.46 32.29 9.43
CA LYS A 174 -6.81 32.86 9.47
C LYS A 174 -7.32 33.01 10.90
N ALA A 175 -7.09 32.01 11.76
CA ALA A 175 -7.42 32.07 13.17
C ALA A 175 -6.65 33.19 13.89
N PHE A 176 -5.36 33.36 13.56
CA PHE A 176 -4.52 34.43 14.08
C PHE A 176 -4.98 35.82 13.62
N ILE A 177 -5.26 36.01 12.33
CA ILE A 177 -5.78 37.30 11.81
C ILE A 177 -7.13 37.64 12.47
N SER A 178 -8.01 36.65 12.65
CA SER A 178 -9.31 36.84 13.30
C SER A 178 -9.21 37.10 14.82
N SER A 179 -8.13 36.65 15.48
CA SER A 179 -7.91 36.94 16.89
C SER A 179 -7.29 38.32 17.09
N MET A 180 -6.52 38.79 16.11
CA MET A 180 -5.85 40.09 16.12
C MET A 180 -6.70 41.25 15.60
N SER A 181 -7.71 40.98 14.76
CA SER A 181 -8.55 42.03 14.15
C SER A 181 -10.05 41.70 14.27
N LYS A 182 -10.86 42.71 14.60
CA LYS A 182 -12.33 42.62 14.66
C LYS A 182 -12.96 43.85 14.02
N LYS A 183 -14.21 43.77 13.56
CA LYS A 183 -14.94 44.95 13.03
C LYS A 183 -15.44 45.88 14.14
N CYS A 184 -15.51 47.19 13.95
CA CYS A 184 -16.24 48.05 14.88
C CYS A 184 -17.76 47.76 14.81
N PRO A 185 -18.49 47.58 15.93
CA PRO A 185 -19.94 47.38 15.91
C PRO A 185 -20.73 48.56 15.33
N LYS A 186 -20.18 49.78 15.37
CA LYS A 186 -20.85 51.00 14.89
C LYS A 186 -20.57 51.32 13.42
N CYS A 187 -19.30 51.23 12.98
CA CYS A 187 -18.90 51.64 11.63
C CYS A 187 -18.39 50.51 10.74
N ASN A 188 -18.31 49.27 11.25
CA ASN A 188 -17.92 48.06 10.52
C ASN A 188 -16.48 48.02 9.95
N VAL A 189 -15.64 49.02 10.26
CA VAL A 189 -14.21 49.04 9.89
C VAL A 189 -13.42 48.03 10.73
N ASN A 190 -12.49 47.30 10.11
CA ASN A 190 -11.56 46.40 10.83
C ASN A 190 -10.62 47.21 11.72
N ILE A 191 -10.51 46.80 12.98
CA ILE A 191 -9.65 47.40 14.00
C ILE A 191 -8.80 46.30 14.63
N GLU A 192 -7.53 46.61 14.84
CA GLU A 192 -6.55 45.73 15.50
C GLU A 192 -6.64 45.87 17.03
N LYS A 193 -6.32 44.78 17.74
CA LYS A 193 -6.31 44.79 19.21
C LYS A 193 -5.05 45.49 19.73
N ASN A 194 -5.19 46.73 20.21
CA ASN A 194 -4.08 47.52 20.72
C ASN A 194 -3.78 47.29 22.22
N GLY A 195 -3.60 46.03 22.65
CA GLY A 195 -3.09 45.65 23.98
C GLY A 195 -3.94 45.95 25.24
N GLY A 196 -3.75 45.12 26.28
CA GLY A 196 -4.01 45.45 27.70
C GLY A 196 -5.41 45.24 28.28
N CYS A 197 -6.49 45.63 27.59
CA CYS A 197 -7.85 45.60 28.15
C CYS A 197 -8.89 45.17 27.10
N ASP A 198 -10.03 44.61 27.54
CA ASP A 198 -11.16 44.33 26.65
C ASP A 198 -11.93 45.62 26.28
N HIS A 199 -11.64 46.76 26.90
CA HIS A 199 -12.17 48.06 26.48
C HIS A 199 -11.46 48.56 25.21
N MET A 200 -12.21 48.78 24.13
CA MET A 200 -11.66 49.23 22.86
C MET A 200 -12.39 50.47 22.32
N THR A 201 -11.60 51.45 21.85
CA THR A 201 -12.11 52.67 21.19
C THR A 201 -11.80 52.63 19.70
N CYS A 202 -12.82 52.78 18.85
CA CYS A 202 -12.66 52.80 17.40
C CYS A 202 -11.96 54.08 16.91
N ARG A 203 -10.77 53.92 16.31
CA ARG A 203 -9.95 55.03 15.78
C ARG A 203 -10.27 55.45 14.34
N ALA A 204 -11.27 54.83 13.71
CA ALA A 204 -11.71 55.24 12.38
C ALA A 204 -12.19 56.69 12.40
N ARG A 205 -11.83 57.46 11.36
CA ARG A 205 -12.17 58.88 11.24
C ARG A 205 -13.68 59.09 11.43
N GLY A 206 -14.06 59.84 12.47
CA GLY A 206 -15.45 60.16 12.77
C GLY A 206 -16.26 59.09 13.55
N CYS A 207 -15.66 57.97 13.98
CA CYS A 207 -16.40 56.93 14.71
C CYS A 207 -16.34 57.11 16.24
N GLY A 208 -15.14 56.99 16.83
CA GLY A 208 -14.89 57.16 18.27
C GLY A 208 -15.63 56.19 19.21
N TYR A 209 -16.27 55.14 18.69
CA TYR A 209 -17.12 54.26 19.48
C TYR A 209 -16.32 53.38 20.46
N GLU A 210 -16.78 53.31 21.71
CA GLU A 210 -16.19 52.53 22.79
C GLU A 210 -17.00 51.27 23.04
N PHE A 211 -16.35 50.10 23.00
CA PHE A 211 -17.02 48.81 23.08
C PHE A 211 -16.12 47.73 23.70
N CYS A 212 -16.72 46.61 24.10
CA CYS A 212 -15.98 45.46 24.61
C CYS A 212 -15.48 44.55 23.49
N TRP A 213 -14.18 44.22 23.47
CA TRP A 213 -13.52 43.37 22.47
C TRP A 213 -14.09 41.93 22.43
N LYS A 214 -14.51 41.40 23.58
CA LYS A 214 -15.05 40.05 23.72
C LYS A 214 -16.49 39.96 23.21
N CYS A 215 -17.41 40.70 23.83
CA CYS A 215 -18.85 40.56 23.58
C CYS A 215 -19.41 41.56 22.57
N ARG A 216 -18.62 42.52 22.08
CA ARG A 216 -19.02 43.54 21.09
C ARG A 216 -20.04 44.58 21.60
N GLY A 217 -20.38 44.56 22.89
CA GLY A 217 -21.35 45.47 23.51
C GLY A 217 -20.80 46.86 23.80
N ASP A 218 -21.71 47.84 23.93
CA ASP A 218 -21.40 49.24 24.27
C ASP A 218 -20.72 49.33 25.63
N TRP A 219 -19.53 49.92 25.68
CA TRP A 219 -18.74 50.01 26.91
C TRP A 219 -19.45 50.82 28.01
N LYS A 220 -20.22 51.85 27.65
CA LYS A 220 -20.92 52.71 28.63
C LYS A 220 -21.94 51.94 29.45
N THR A 221 -22.49 50.87 28.89
CA THR A 221 -23.51 50.03 29.55
C THR A 221 -22.97 48.65 29.94
N HIS A 222 -21.71 48.36 29.63
CA HIS A 222 -21.11 47.05 29.81
C HIS A 222 -20.78 46.79 31.29
N ARG A 223 -21.37 45.74 31.88
CA ARG A 223 -21.08 45.33 33.26
C ARG A 223 -20.27 44.03 33.36
N ARG A 224 -20.61 43.01 32.56
CA ARG A 224 -19.88 41.73 32.44
C ARG A 224 -20.03 41.19 31.01
N CYS A 225 -19.03 40.42 30.56
CA CYS A 225 -19.16 39.59 29.36
C CYS A 225 -19.97 38.34 29.71
N SER A 226 -21.15 38.20 29.11
CA SER A 226 -21.90 36.94 29.03
C SER A 226 -21.40 36.14 27.84
#